data_AF-A0A7V9VEJ1-F1
#
_entry.id   AF-A0A7V9VEJ1-F1
#
_cell.length_a   1.000
_cell.length_b   1.000
_cell.length_c   1.000
_cell.angle_alpha   90.00
_cell.angle_beta   90.00
_cell.angle_gamma   90.00
#
_symmetry.space_group_name_H-M   'P 1'
#
loop_
_entity.id
_entity.type
_entity.pdbx_description
1 polymer ?
#
loop_
_entity_poly.entity_id
_entity_poly.type
_entity_poly.pdbx_seq_one_letter_code
_entity_poly.pdbx_strand_id
1 'polypeptide(L)' 'RTEDIGARRLHTIIERVLEEVSFSAHEHAGETVTITAEFVAERVGDVAEDEDLSAFIL' A
#
# COMPACT_ATOMS: atom_id res chain seq x y z
N ARG A 1 -18.64 1.58 -7.46
CA ARG A 1 -19.11 1.13 -6.12
C ARG A 1 -18.10 0.11 -5.62
N THR A 2 -17.20 0.50 -4.73
CA THR A 2 -16.26 -0.41 -4.07
C THR A 2 -17.04 -1.49 -3.32
N GLU A 3 -16.74 -2.76 -3.57
CA GLU A 3 -17.37 -3.88 -2.85
C GLU A 3 -16.80 -3.95 -1.42
N ASP A 4 -17.66 -4.08 -0.42
CA ASP A 4 -17.21 -4.23 0.97
C ASP A 4 -16.71 -5.66 1.19
N ILE A 5 -15.42 -5.88 0.94
CA ILE A 5 -14.75 -7.18 1.17
C ILE A 5 -14.24 -7.32 2.63
N GLY A 6 -14.62 -6.40 3.52
CA GLY A 6 -14.23 -6.39 4.92
C GLY A 6 -12.71 -6.38 5.12
N ALA A 7 -12.23 -7.20 6.06
CA ALA A 7 -10.80 -7.22 6.44
C ALA A 7 -9.84 -7.66 5.33
N ARG A 8 -10.32 -8.27 4.23
CA ARG A 8 -9.45 -8.66 3.11
C ARG A 8 -8.80 -7.47 2.42
N ARG A 9 -9.46 -6.31 2.43
CA ARG A 9 -8.93 -5.05 1.88
C ARG A 9 -7.60 -4.65 2.50
N LEU A 10 -7.39 -4.97 3.79
CA LEU A 10 -6.14 -4.68 4.49
C LEU A 10 -4.95 -5.41 3.84
N HIS A 11 -5.16 -6.60 3.30
CA HIS A 11 -4.08 -7.38 2.70
C HIS A 11 -3.50 -6.67 1.48
N THR A 12 -4.35 -6.26 0.55
CA THR A 12 -3.91 -5.56 -0.66
C THR A 12 -3.31 -4.20 -0.35
N ILE A 13 -3.85 -3.46 0.63
CA ILE A 13 -3.27 -2.18 1.07
C ILE A 13 -1.87 -2.39 1.64
N ILE A 14 -1.67 -3.41 2.48
CA ILE A 14 -0.36 -3.71 3.07
C ILE A 14 0.64 -4.10 1.98
N GLU A 15 0.26 -4.95 1.02
CA GLU A 15 1.12 -5.32 -0.09
C GLU A 15 1.57 -4.10 -0.90
N ARG A 16 0.65 -3.18 -1.22
CA ARG A 16 0.96 -1.97 -1.97
C ARG A 16 1.91 -1.03 -1.22
N VAL A 17 1.70 -0.85 0.09
CA VAL A 17 2.57 -0.01 0.92
C VAL A 17 3.98 -0.60 1.02
N LEU A 18 4.10 -1.92 1.08
CA LEU A 18 5.38 -2.60 1.26
C LEU A 18 6.09 -2.94 -0.05
N GLU A 19 5.44 -2.80 -1.21
CA GLU A 19 5.97 -3.20 -2.52
C GLU A 19 7.38 -2.62 -2.79
N GLU A 20 7.55 -1.31 -2.63
CA GLU A 20 8.83 -0.65 -2.92
C GLU A 20 9.91 -1.07 -1.92
N VAL A 21 9.58 -1.11 -0.63
CA VAL A 21 10.51 -1.55 0.43
C VAL A 21 10.93 -3.00 0.20
N SER A 22 10.02 -3.85 -0.29
CA SER A 22 10.32 -5.23 -0.64
C SER A 22 11.22 -5.33 -1.88
N PHE A 23 11.06 -4.43 -2.84
CA PHE A 23 11.88 -4.39 -4.05
C PHE A 23 13.32 -3.91 -3.74
N SER A 24 13.46 -2.84 -2.97
CA SER A 24 14.75 -2.29 -2.54
C SER A 24 15.30 -2.93 -1.25
N ALA A 25 14.69 -4.00 -0.74
CA ALA A 25 15.06 -4.61 0.55
C ALA A 25 16.55 -4.98 0.64
N HIS A 26 17.15 -5.35 -0.49
CA HIS A 26 18.57 -5.68 -0.59
C HIS A 26 19.50 -4.47 -0.38
N GLU A 27 19.02 -3.27 -0.71
CA GLU A 27 19.74 -2.00 -0.51
C GLU A 27 19.65 -1.55 0.96
N HIS A 28 18.56 -1.90 1.65
CA HIS A 28 18.32 -1.58 3.06
C HIS A 28 18.77 -2.68 4.04
N ALA A 29 19.69 -3.55 3.61
CA ALA A 29 20.13 -4.67 4.44
C ALA A 29 20.81 -4.17 5.74
N GLY A 30 20.19 -4.46 6.89
CA GLY A 30 20.68 -4.02 8.20
C GLY A 30 20.15 -2.65 8.66
N GLU A 31 19.33 -1.99 7.85
CA GLU A 31 18.66 -0.74 8.19
C GLU A 31 17.26 -0.99 8.78
N THR A 32 16.78 -0.04 9.59
CA THR A 32 15.38 -0.06 10.07
C THR A 32 14.57 0.93 9.26
N VAL A 33 13.68 0.42 8.40
CA VAL A 33 12.73 1.23 7.65
C VAL A 33 11.52 1.54 8.54
N THR A 34 11.25 2.82 8.78
CA THR A 34 10.09 3.26 9.57
C THR A 34 8.96 3.67 8.64
N ILE A 35 7.85 2.94 8.70
CA ILE A 35 6.64 3.25 7.91
C ILE A 35 5.83 4.33 8.66
N THR A 36 5.87 5.57 8.15
CA THR A 36 5.13 6.71 8.71
C THR A 36 3.77 6.88 8.06
N ALA A 37 2.89 7.68 8.67
CA ALA A 37 1.59 8.00 8.07
C ALA A 37 1.72 8.73 6.72
N GLU A 38 2.73 9.58 6.58
CA GLU A 38 3.07 10.27 5.32
C GLU A 38 3.48 9.26 4.24
N PHE A 39 4.35 8.30 4.58
CA PHE A 39 4.74 7.21 3.68
C PHE A 39 3.52 6.41 3.20
N VAL A 40 2.58 6.08 4.09
CA VAL A 40 1.35 5.39 3.71
C VAL A 40 0.47 6.26 2.81
N ALA A 41 0.32 7.55 3.13
CA ALA A 41 -0.49 8.47 2.34
C ALA A 41 0.05 8.66 0.92
N GLU A 42 1.37 8.77 0.75
CA GLU A 42 1.98 8.86 -0.58
C GLU A 42 1.73 7.62 -1.43
N ARG A 43 1.63 6.42 -0.84
CA ARG A 43 1.49 5.16 -1.60
C ARG A 43 0.05 4.69 -1.79
N VAL A 44 -0.84 5.08 -0.88
CA VAL A 44 -2.25 4.72 -0.92
C VAL A 44 -3.11 5.87 -1.45
N GLY A 45 -2.62 7.12 -1.38
CA GLY A 45 -3.33 8.33 -1.84
C GLY A 45 -3.75 8.24 -3.29
N ASP A 46 -2.81 7.91 -4.19
CA ASP A 46 -3.09 7.77 -5.62
C ASP A 46 -4.15 6.69 -5.95
N VAL A 47 -4.22 5.62 -5.13
CA VAL A 47 -5.19 4.52 -5.31
C VAL A 47 -6.55 4.87 -4.70
N ALA A 48 -6.57 5.72 -3.68
CA ALA A 48 -7.79 6.17 -3.03
C ALA A 48 -8.49 7.30 -3.80
N GLU A 49 -7.75 8.10 -4.58
CA GLU A 49 -8.29 9.17 -5.43
C GLU A 49 -8.91 8.64 -6.74
N ASP A 50 -8.50 7.45 -7.19
CA ASP A 50 -9.03 6.83 -8.41
C ASP A 50 -10.10 5.77 -8.07
N GLU A 51 -11.38 6.16 -8.16
CA GLU A 51 -12.52 5.28 -7.87
C GLU A 51 -12.52 4.00 -8.72
N ASP A 52 -12.02 4.06 -9.96
CA ASP A 52 -11.95 2.90 -10.85
C ASP A 52 -10.78 1.99 -10.49
N LEU A 53 -9.62 2.56 -10.13
CA LEU A 53 -8.47 1.78 -9.66
C LEU A 53 -8.75 1.11 -8.31
N SER A 54 -9.44 1.83 -7.41
CA SER A 54 -9.90 1.31 -6.13
C SER A 54 -10.86 0.13 -6.32
N ALA A 55 -11.70 0.12 -7.36
CA ALA A 55 -12.64 -0.98 -7.60
C ALA A 55 -11.99 -2.24 -8.21
N PHE A 56 -10.81 -2.12 -8.82
CA PHE A 56 -10.07 -3.24 -9.40
C PHE A 56 -8.96 -3.79 -8.50
N ILE A 57 -8.41 -2.96 -7.61
CA ILE A 57 -7.31 -3.32 -6.70
C ILE A 57 -7.83 -3.60 -5.27
N LEU A 58 -8.96 -3.00 -4.84
CA LEU A 58 -9.46 -3.07 -3.46
C LEU A 58 -10.80 -3.82 -3.31
#